data_AF-A0A8H8R595-F1
#
_entry.id   AF-A0A8H8R595-F1
#
_cell.length_a   1.000
_cell.length_b   1.000
_cell.length_c   1.000
_cell.angle_alpha   90.00
_cell.angle_beta   90.00
_cell.angle_gamma   90.00
#
_symmetry.space_group_name_H-M   'P 1'
#
loop_
_entity.id
_entity.type
_entity.pdbx_description
1 polymer ?
#
loop_
_entity_poly.entity_id
_entity_poly.type
_entity_poly.pdbx_seq_one_letter_code
_entity_poly.pdbx_strand_id
1 'polypeptide(L)'
;MGITPARKAVAFLVKKGQDIKIYNSYGKQVVDFWAFNPSDPHDFLSMVHTRTVLLKVSLSKGDKLYSTRRKPMLTLTEDTTKGVHDIIWSACDAERYRMQGHDSYHGNCTDNMRKLCFPNRVPWRCALRDSFPDFHIADDWVPDPLNLFMNVAIDHRGQLDIRVPTSEKGQFVVLKAETDLIIVTSSCPQDMAPVNGGQPTDCEYGISGQQEASADIMTQILQTISSSHRRRRRVKVALTFDFDAVSHWLGTGCHPDNNMADYSSGIFAGQVGAVRLLTLLKKHGIADKVTWSLPGHTIETFPETARAVVDSGAEVGLHGSTRTKASNR
;
A
#
# COMPACT_ATOMS: atom_id res chain seq x y z
N MET A 1 19.63 23.11 11.13
CA MET A 1 18.48 22.31 10.67
C MET A 1 18.38 22.47 9.16
N GLY A 2 18.03 21.40 8.44
CA GLY A 2 17.71 21.48 7.01
C GLY A 2 16.31 22.03 6.80
N ILE A 3 16.00 22.47 5.59
CA ILE A 3 14.69 23.02 5.22
C ILE A 3 14.03 22.08 4.20
N THR A 4 12.75 21.79 4.40
CA THR A 4 11.81 21.27 3.39
C THR A 4 11.02 22.47 2.86
N PRO A 5 11.39 23.04 1.70
CA PRO A 5 10.74 24.25 1.20
C PRO A 5 9.26 24.02 0.93
N ALA A 6 8.46 25.07 1.04
CA ALA A 6 7.04 25.07 0.75
C ALA A 6 6.78 24.44 -0.62
N ARG A 7 5.78 23.56 -0.68
CA ARG A 7 5.37 22.84 -1.90
C ARG A 7 6.43 21.89 -2.49
N LYS A 8 7.53 21.62 -1.79
CA LYS A 8 8.60 20.72 -2.24
C LYS A 8 8.82 19.58 -1.25
N ALA A 9 9.61 18.60 -1.67
CA ALA A 9 10.10 17.53 -0.81
C ALA A 9 11.62 17.49 -0.75
N VAL A 10 12.11 16.84 0.30
CA VAL A 10 13.52 16.47 0.48
C VAL A 10 13.59 15.01 0.91
N ALA A 11 14.70 14.35 0.59
CA ALA A 11 14.97 13.00 1.02
C ALA A 11 16.35 12.93 1.66
N PHE A 12 16.48 12.14 2.72
CA PHE A 12 17.73 12.02 3.48
C PHE A 12 17.82 10.66 4.18
N LEU A 13 19.05 10.21 4.44
CA LEU A 13 19.30 8.97 5.16
C LEU A 13 19.30 9.22 6.67
N VAL A 14 18.73 8.29 7.41
CA VAL A 14 18.76 8.25 8.88
C VAL A 14 19.20 6.88 9.34
N LYS A 15 20.11 6.83 10.31
CA LYS A 15 20.61 5.60 10.91
C LYS A 15 19.77 5.17 12.09
N LYS A 16 19.74 3.86 12.33
CA LYS A 16 19.16 3.30 13.56
C LYS A 16 19.69 4.05 14.79
N GLY A 17 18.77 4.42 15.68
CA GLY A 17 19.05 5.12 16.92
C GLY A 17 19.12 6.65 16.80
N GLN A 18 19.19 7.20 15.59
CA GLN A 18 19.11 8.65 15.39
C GLN A 18 17.68 9.16 15.55
N ASP A 19 17.58 10.41 15.99
CA ASP A 19 16.35 11.15 16.14
C ASP A 19 16.14 12.07 14.95
N ILE A 20 14.91 12.07 14.44
CA ILE A 20 14.43 12.90 13.34
C ILE A 20 13.48 13.92 13.93
N LYS A 21 13.90 15.19 13.95
CA LYS A 21 13.08 16.30 14.42
C LYS A 21 12.43 16.97 13.23
N ILE A 22 11.10 17.08 13.22
CA ILE A 22 10.33 17.87 12.23
C ILE A 22 9.74 19.08 12.94
N TYR A 23 10.13 20.27 12.52
CA TYR A 23 9.88 21.53 13.21
C TYR A 23 9.02 22.48 12.35
N ASN A 24 7.86 22.86 12.86
CA ASN A 24 6.89 23.69 12.17
C ASN A 24 7.17 25.18 12.41
N SER A 25 8.13 25.74 11.66
CA SER A 25 8.64 27.11 11.86
C SER A 25 7.59 28.20 11.71
N TYR A 26 6.50 27.92 10.98
CA TYR A 26 5.39 28.85 10.73
C TYR A 26 4.07 28.37 11.36
N GLY A 27 4.03 27.14 11.90
CA GLY A 27 2.97 26.61 12.74
C GLY A 27 1.92 25.78 12.02
N LYS A 28 1.43 26.20 10.85
CA LYS A 28 0.28 25.54 10.19
C LYS A 28 0.65 24.60 9.03
N GLN A 29 1.93 24.36 8.76
CA GLN A 29 2.33 23.49 7.65
C GLN A 29 2.08 22.02 7.97
N VAL A 30 1.38 21.30 7.08
CA VAL A 30 1.29 19.83 7.11
C VAL A 30 2.46 19.22 6.36
N VAL A 31 3.05 18.18 6.93
CA VAL A 31 4.18 17.47 6.32
C VAL A 31 3.80 16.02 6.09
N ASP A 32 3.72 15.64 4.81
CA ASP A 32 3.62 14.24 4.44
C ASP A 32 5.00 13.60 4.65
N PHE A 33 5.04 12.51 5.41
CA PHE A 33 6.25 11.84 5.83
C PHE A 33 6.24 10.36 5.41
N TRP A 34 7.32 9.92 4.79
CA TRP A 34 7.56 8.51 4.44
C TRP A 34 8.91 8.03 4.97
N ALA A 35 8.99 6.73 5.23
CA ALA A 35 10.25 6.07 5.52
C ALA A 35 10.34 4.73 4.79
N PHE A 36 11.51 4.44 4.22
CA PHE A 36 11.78 3.24 3.46
C PHE A 36 13.00 2.51 4.03
N ASN A 37 12.97 1.18 4.03
CA ASN A 37 14.14 0.37 4.31
C ASN A 37 15.11 0.48 3.11
N PRO A 38 16.35 0.97 3.30
CA PRO A 38 17.32 1.11 2.20
C PRO A 38 17.68 -0.21 1.53
N SER A 39 17.51 -1.34 2.22
CA SER A 39 17.86 -2.68 1.72
C SER A 39 16.69 -3.42 1.06
N ASP A 40 15.46 -2.92 1.19
CA ASP A 40 14.26 -3.55 0.61
C ASP A 40 13.20 -2.49 0.29
N PRO A 41 13.00 -2.11 -1.00
CA PRO A 41 12.05 -1.07 -1.38
C PRO A 41 10.58 -1.46 -1.15
N HIS A 42 10.29 -2.71 -0.81
CA HIS A 42 8.94 -3.16 -0.44
C HIS A 42 8.68 -3.12 1.07
N ASP A 43 9.71 -2.88 1.88
CA ASP A 43 9.61 -2.70 3.33
C ASP A 43 9.65 -1.22 3.66
N PHE A 44 8.47 -0.63 3.82
CA PHE A 44 8.29 0.80 4.03
C PHE A 44 7.27 1.07 5.13
N LEU A 45 7.30 2.28 5.67
CA LEU A 45 6.41 2.76 6.70
C LEU A 45 4.96 2.64 6.25
N SER A 46 4.14 1.93 7.02
CA SER A 46 2.79 1.59 6.61
C SER A 46 1.76 1.99 7.66
N MET A 47 0.93 2.98 7.30
CA MET A 47 -0.12 3.45 8.20
C MET A 47 -1.19 2.38 8.45
N VAL A 48 -1.54 1.56 7.44
CA VAL A 48 -2.53 0.48 7.62
C VAL A 48 -2.06 -0.54 8.66
N HIS A 49 -0.78 -0.94 8.61
CA HIS A 49 -0.20 -1.87 9.58
C HIS A 49 -0.04 -1.21 10.95
N THR A 50 0.36 0.05 10.99
CA THR A 50 0.46 0.84 12.22
C THR A 50 -0.87 0.90 12.96
N ARG A 51 -1.97 1.22 12.27
CA ARG A 51 -3.33 1.22 12.85
C ARG A 51 -3.73 -0.15 13.37
N THR A 52 -3.44 -1.22 12.62
CA THR A 52 -3.73 -2.59 13.06
C THR A 52 -2.94 -2.99 14.31
N VAL A 53 -1.67 -2.60 14.41
CA VAL A 53 -0.82 -2.99 15.54
C VAL A 53 -1.13 -2.16 16.78
N LEU A 54 -1.38 -0.86 16.62
CA LEU A 54 -1.71 0.03 17.75
C LEU A 54 -3.19 -0.05 18.18
N LEU A 55 -4.06 -0.62 17.33
CA LEU A 55 -5.52 -0.67 17.52
C LEU A 55 -6.15 0.72 17.73
N LYS A 56 -5.57 1.75 17.12
CA LYS A 56 -6.05 3.14 17.18
C LYS A 56 -5.64 3.93 15.93
N VAL A 57 -6.29 5.07 15.77
CA VAL A 57 -6.08 5.99 14.63
C VAL A 57 -5.39 7.30 15.04
N SER A 58 -5.04 7.45 16.31
CA SER A 58 -4.31 8.58 16.85
C SER A 58 -2.94 8.14 17.35
N LEU A 59 -1.94 9.01 17.18
CA LEU A 59 -0.60 8.79 17.68
C LEU A 59 -0.42 9.43 19.05
N SER A 60 0.48 8.85 19.83
CA SER A 60 0.84 9.30 21.18
C SER A 60 2.33 9.08 21.39
N LYS A 61 2.93 9.89 22.27
CA LYS A 61 4.32 9.69 22.69
C LYS A 61 4.52 8.25 23.19
N GLY A 62 5.56 7.59 22.70
CA GLY A 62 5.90 6.19 22.95
C GLY A 62 5.37 5.21 21.91
N ASP A 63 4.43 5.62 21.05
CA ASP A 63 3.95 4.75 19.98
C ASP A 63 5.04 4.46 18.96
N LYS A 64 5.05 3.21 18.51
CA LYS A 64 5.88 2.77 17.40
C LYS A 64 5.08 2.83 16.11
N LEU A 65 5.75 3.19 15.03
CA LEU A 65 5.23 3.16 13.67
C LEU A 65 5.87 1.98 12.92
N TYR A 66 5.05 1.26 12.17
CA TYR A 66 5.39 -0.08 11.67
C TYR A 66 5.49 -0.12 10.15
N SER A 67 6.35 -1.02 9.67
CA SER A 67 6.50 -1.31 8.25
C SER A 67 5.39 -2.21 7.69
N THR A 68 5.38 -2.41 6.37
CA THR A 68 4.58 -3.46 5.69
C THR A 68 4.85 -4.88 6.21
N ARG A 69 5.97 -5.09 6.90
CA ARG A 69 6.35 -6.36 7.53
C ARG A 69 6.08 -6.37 9.05
N ARG A 70 5.33 -5.39 9.57
CA ARG A 70 5.01 -5.21 11.00
C ARG A 70 6.25 -5.11 11.89
N LYS A 71 7.38 -4.65 11.34
CA LYS A 71 8.58 -4.33 12.12
C LYS A 71 8.54 -2.85 12.51
N PRO A 72 8.92 -2.48 13.74
CA PRO A 72 9.08 -1.08 14.10
C PRO A 72 10.10 -0.40 13.18
N MET A 73 9.74 0.75 12.63
CA MET A 73 10.64 1.61 11.86
C MET A 73 10.96 2.89 12.63
N LEU A 74 9.96 3.45 13.31
CA LEU A 74 10.08 4.72 14.01
C LEU A 74 9.37 4.62 15.36
N THR A 75 9.79 5.44 16.32
CA THR A 75 9.08 5.66 17.60
C THR A 75 8.85 7.15 17.79
N LEU A 76 7.62 7.57 18.09
CA LEU A 76 7.31 8.96 18.44
C LEU A 76 7.80 9.25 19.86
N THR A 77 8.95 9.90 20.00
CA THR A 77 9.60 10.14 21.30
C THR A 77 9.24 11.49 21.91
N GLU A 78 8.88 12.46 21.08
CA GLU A 78 8.47 13.79 21.53
C GLU A 78 7.46 14.39 20.56
N ASP A 79 6.49 15.11 21.12
CA ASP A 79 5.51 15.89 20.38
C ASP A 79 5.11 17.08 21.26
N THR A 80 5.43 18.29 20.81
CA THR A 80 5.10 19.52 21.54
C THR A 80 3.75 20.10 21.12
N THR A 81 3.03 19.44 20.20
CA THR A 81 1.70 19.83 19.73
C THR A 81 0.62 19.21 20.63
N LYS A 82 -0.65 19.27 20.19
CA LYS A 82 -1.77 18.61 20.86
C LYS A 82 -1.90 17.12 20.54
N GLY A 83 -0.94 16.50 19.83
CA GLY A 83 -1.06 15.10 19.41
C GLY A 83 -1.88 14.88 18.14
N VAL A 84 -2.10 15.92 17.34
CA VAL A 84 -2.99 15.87 16.17
C VAL A 84 -2.15 15.66 14.91
N HIS A 85 -2.07 14.38 14.51
CA HIS A 85 -1.46 13.91 13.27
C HIS A 85 -2.41 12.93 12.61
N ASP A 86 -2.46 12.92 11.29
CA ASP A 86 -3.31 12.00 10.55
C ASP A 86 -2.50 10.82 10.01
N ILE A 87 -3.13 9.64 10.08
CA ILE A 87 -2.60 8.37 9.57
C ILE A 87 -3.63 7.64 8.71
N ILE A 88 -4.61 8.35 8.13
CA ILE A 88 -5.69 7.76 7.34
C ILE A 88 -5.75 8.38 5.95
N TRP A 89 -5.51 9.68 5.83
CA TRP A 89 -5.67 10.44 4.61
C TRP A 89 -4.53 10.13 3.61
N SER A 90 -4.88 9.94 2.35
CA SER A 90 -3.89 9.72 1.29
C SER A 90 -3.10 10.99 0.99
N ALA A 91 -1.90 10.86 0.43
CA ALA A 91 -1.17 12.01 -0.09
C ALA A 91 -2.00 12.74 -1.16
N CYS A 92 -1.86 14.07 -1.27
CA CYS A 92 -2.52 14.79 -2.35
C CYS A 92 -1.86 14.44 -3.71
N ASP A 93 -2.69 14.44 -4.75
CA ASP A 93 -2.30 14.15 -6.13
C ASP A 93 -3.07 15.08 -7.10
N ALA A 94 -2.73 15.02 -8.39
CA ALA A 94 -3.36 15.85 -9.40
C ALA A 94 -4.88 15.63 -9.50
N GLU A 95 -5.37 14.40 -9.31
CA GLU A 95 -6.81 14.12 -9.37
C GLU A 95 -7.55 14.75 -8.19
N ARG A 96 -6.94 14.76 -7.01
CA ARG A 96 -7.51 15.41 -5.82
C ARG A 96 -7.73 16.90 -6.05
N TYR A 97 -6.80 17.59 -6.71
CA TYR A 97 -6.96 19.00 -7.05
C TYR A 97 -8.04 19.22 -8.12
N ARG A 98 -8.16 18.34 -9.11
CA ARG A 98 -9.27 18.39 -10.08
C ARG A 98 -10.63 18.21 -9.42
N MET A 99 -10.74 17.28 -8.47
CA MET A 99 -11.97 17.12 -7.66
C MET A 99 -12.34 18.37 -6.86
N GLN A 100 -11.37 19.23 -6.57
CA GLN A 100 -11.56 20.50 -5.87
C GLN A 100 -11.79 21.68 -6.84
N GLY A 101 -11.90 21.41 -8.14
CA GLY A 101 -12.16 22.41 -9.18
C GLY A 101 -10.93 23.10 -9.76
N HIS A 102 -9.72 22.55 -9.56
CA HIS A 102 -8.51 23.07 -10.19
C HIS A 102 -8.28 22.42 -11.56
N ASP A 103 -8.44 23.19 -12.64
CA ASP A 103 -8.43 22.68 -14.02
C ASP A 103 -7.03 22.50 -14.62
N SER A 104 -5.98 23.00 -13.93
CA SER A 104 -4.60 22.96 -14.42
C SER A 104 -3.71 22.08 -13.54
N TYR A 105 -2.40 22.02 -13.85
CA TYR A 105 -1.48 21.32 -12.97
C TYR A 105 -1.36 22.04 -11.61
N HIS A 106 -1.35 21.28 -10.52
CA HIS A 106 -1.03 21.77 -9.20
C HIS A 106 0.08 20.91 -8.59
N GLY A 107 1.06 21.55 -7.95
CA GLY A 107 2.08 20.83 -7.17
C GLY A 107 1.40 19.97 -6.11
N ASN A 108 1.88 18.76 -5.88
CA ASN A 108 1.21 17.80 -4.99
C ASN A 108 2.23 16.86 -4.32
N CYS A 109 1.86 16.29 -3.18
CA CYS A 109 2.75 15.46 -2.36
C CYS A 109 3.17 14.17 -3.06
N THR A 110 2.26 13.54 -3.81
CA THR A 110 2.54 12.35 -4.63
C THR A 110 3.64 12.65 -5.64
N ASP A 111 3.56 13.78 -6.32
CA ASP A 111 4.56 14.22 -7.29
C ASP A 111 5.86 14.64 -6.63
N ASN A 112 5.81 15.34 -5.49
CA ASN A 112 6.98 15.74 -4.72
C ASN A 112 7.79 14.53 -4.24
N MET A 113 7.10 13.48 -3.78
CA MET A 113 7.74 12.23 -3.36
C MET A 113 8.41 11.53 -4.55
N ARG A 114 7.71 11.47 -5.70
CA ARG A 114 8.03 10.48 -6.73
C ARG A 114 8.23 10.97 -8.17
N LYS A 115 7.63 12.05 -8.67
CA LYS A 115 7.18 11.98 -10.07
C LYS A 115 8.28 11.82 -11.16
N LEU A 116 8.16 10.65 -11.80
CA LEU A 116 8.23 10.28 -13.22
C LEU A 116 9.10 11.12 -14.16
N CYS A 117 10.08 10.43 -14.75
CA CYS A 117 10.76 10.84 -15.98
C CYS A 117 9.75 10.80 -17.13
N PHE A 118 9.03 11.89 -17.37
CA PHE A 118 8.81 12.28 -18.75
C PHE A 118 9.83 13.37 -19.04
N PRO A 119 11.00 13.04 -19.63
CA PRO A 119 12.10 13.99 -19.82
C PRO A 119 11.68 15.25 -20.60
N ASN A 120 10.51 15.24 -21.27
CA ASN A 120 10.05 16.30 -22.15
C ASN A 120 8.71 16.95 -21.77
N ARG A 121 8.17 16.78 -20.54
CA ARG A 121 6.86 17.39 -20.19
C ARG A 121 6.79 18.25 -18.92
N VAL A 122 7.70 18.14 -17.95
CA VAL A 122 7.71 19.08 -16.79
C VAL A 122 9.11 19.15 -16.15
N PRO A 123 9.65 20.34 -15.81
CA PRO A 123 11.05 20.52 -15.35
C PRO A 123 11.21 20.49 -13.82
N TRP A 124 10.63 19.53 -13.11
CA TRP A 124 10.67 19.52 -11.64
C TRP A 124 11.38 18.29 -11.05
N ARG A 125 12.15 18.57 -10.00
CA ARG A 125 13.00 17.68 -9.19
C ARG A 125 12.17 16.77 -8.28
N CYS A 126 12.53 15.49 -8.18
CA CYS A 126 11.86 14.49 -7.35
C CYS A 126 12.76 14.06 -6.20
N ALA A 127 12.34 14.24 -4.95
CA ALA A 127 13.24 14.15 -3.80
C ALA A 127 13.93 12.78 -3.66
N LEU A 128 13.17 11.69 -3.78
CA LEU A 128 13.68 10.33 -3.60
C LEU A 128 14.65 9.94 -4.72
N ARG A 129 14.28 10.12 -5.99
CA ARG A 129 15.13 9.73 -7.12
C ARG A 129 16.32 10.68 -7.32
N ASP A 130 16.18 11.96 -7.01
CA ASP A 130 17.30 12.91 -7.11
C ASP A 130 18.38 12.61 -6.06
N SER A 131 17.97 12.16 -4.86
CA SER A 131 18.89 11.89 -3.75
C SER A 131 19.38 10.44 -3.74
N PHE A 132 18.56 9.50 -4.24
CA PHE A 132 18.81 8.06 -4.25
C PHE A 132 18.43 7.44 -5.60
N PRO A 133 19.20 7.72 -6.68
CA PRO A 133 18.84 7.31 -8.05
C PRO A 133 18.75 5.78 -8.24
N ASP A 134 19.48 5.01 -7.44
CA ASP A 134 19.49 3.55 -7.47
C ASP A 134 18.37 2.91 -6.63
N PHE A 135 17.62 3.71 -5.87
CA PHE A 135 16.51 3.23 -5.04
C PHE A 135 15.19 3.30 -5.80
N HIS A 136 14.64 2.14 -6.16
CA HIS A 136 13.43 2.04 -6.96
C HIS A 136 12.23 1.49 -6.15
N ILE A 137 11.21 2.32 -5.94
CA ILE A 137 9.84 1.92 -5.60
C ILE A 137 9.01 1.76 -6.88
N ALA A 138 7.74 1.29 -6.84
CA ALA A 138 6.80 0.92 -7.97
C ALA A 138 6.83 1.82 -9.23
N ASP A 139 5.79 2.41 -9.83
CA ASP A 139 5.97 3.56 -10.79
C ASP A 139 4.74 4.43 -10.85
N ASP A 140 3.62 3.76 -10.65
CA ASP A 140 2.24 4.20 -10.61
C ASP A 140 1.69 4.38 -9.19
N TRP A 141 2.52 4.21 -8.15
CA TRP A 141 2.02 4.11 -6.78
C TRP A 141 2.92 4.76 -5.72
N VAL A 142 2.28 5.34 -4.71
CA VAL A 142 2.90 5.98 -3.53
C VAL A 142 2.23 5.43 -2.27
N PRO A 143 2.98 5.02 -1.22
CA PRO A 143 2.40 4.64 0.06
C PRO A 143 1.61 5.77 0.71
N ASP A 144 0.62 5.42 1.53
CA ASP A 144 -0.04 6.40 2.40
C ASP A 144 1.01 7.06 3.33
N PRO A 145 1.07 8.40 3.37
CA PRO A 145 1.99 9.12 4.25
C PRO A 145 1.56 9.03 5.72
N LEU A 146 2.52 9.29 6.61
CA LEU A 146 2.22 9.87 7.91
C LEU A 146 2.02 11.39 7.70
N ASN A 147 0.82 11.90 7.91
CA ASN A 147 0.51 13.32 7.74
C ASN A 147 0.74 14.07 9.06
N LEU A 148 1.99 14.51 9.28
CA LEU A 148 2.33 15.25 10.49
C LEU A 148 1.60 16.59 10.52
N PHE A 149 1.02 16.92 11.69
CA PHE A 149 0.29 18.15 11.99
C PHE A 149 -1.08 18.28 11.32
N MET A 150 -1.44 17.34 10.44
CA MET A 150 -2.73 17.35 9.76
C MET A 150 -3.86 17.02 10.73
N ASN A 151 -4.94 17.81 10.65
CA ASN A 151 -6.11 17.67 11.49
C ASN A 151 -7.28 17.10 10.69
N VAL A 152 -7.43 15.78 10.75
CA VAL A 152 -8.58 15.06 10.20
C VAL A 152 -9.41 14.56 11.37
N ALA A 153 -10.61 15.11 11.54
CA ALA A 153 -11.56 14.63 12.53
C ALA A 153 -12.40 13.48 11.97
N ILE A 154 -12.74 12.53 12.83
CA ILE A 154 -13.65 11.43 12.52
C ILE A 154 -14.90 11.60 13.40
N ASP A 155 -16.07 11.66 12.79
CA ASP A 155 -17.32 11.75 13.54
C ASP A 155 -17.82 10.37 14.01
N HIS A 156 -18.91 10.35 14.78
CA HIS A 156 -19.53 9.13 15.31
C HIS A 156 -20.12 8.21 14.21
N ARG A 157 -20.19 8.67 12.97
CA ARG A 157 -20.64 7.90 11.79
C ARG A 157 -19.48 7.46 10.90
N GLY A 158 -18.23 7.79 11.27
CA GLY A 158 -17.05 7.50 10.48
C GLY A 158 -16.79 8.47 9.32
N GLN A 159 -17.49 9.61 9.27
CA GLN A 159 -17.20 10.65 8.27
C GLN A 159 -15.91 11.37 8.65
N LEU A 160 -15.12 11.69 7.62
CA LEU A 160 -13.86 12.39 7.77
C LEU A 160 -14.04 13.88 7.44
N ASP A 161 -13.54 14.75 8.33
CA ASP A 161 -13.65 16.19 8.24
C ASP A 161 -12.25 16.83 8.36
N ILE A 162 -11.80 17.49 7.29
CA ILE A 162 -10.50 18.17 7.27
C ILE A 162 -10.65 19.53 7.95
N ARG A 163 -9.81 19.78 8.95
CA ARG A 163 -9.80 21.02 9.72
C ARG A 163 -8.43 21.69 9.66
N VAL A 164 -8.40 22.93 10.12
CA VAL A 164 -7.15 23.69 10.29
C VAL A 164 -6.23 22.96 11.28
N PRO A 165 -4.91 22.82 10.97
CA PRO A 165 -3.93 22.30 11.90
C PRO A 165 -3.97 23.00 13.26
N THR A 166 -3.83 22.19 14.30
CA THR A 166 -3.76 22.70 15.67
C THR A 166 -2.34 23.07 16.10
N SER A 167 -1.33 22.73 15.29
CA SER A 167 0.06 23.09 15.53
C SER A 167 0.27 24.59 15.46
N GLU A 168 1.16 25.10 16.29
CA GLU A 168 1.51 26.51 16.41
C GLU A 168 2.99 26.73 16.07
N LYS A 169 3.34 27.99 15.83
CA LYS A 169 4.69 28.40 15.46
C LYS A 169 5.73 27.83 16.42
N GLY A 170 6.69 27.10 15.86
CA GLY A 170 7.82 26.55 16.60
C GLY A 170 7.56 25.26 17.36
N GLN A 171 6.38 24.66 17.18
CA GLN A 171 6.13 23.31 17.67
C GLN A 171 6.77 22.25 16.76
N PHE A 172 7.07 21.09 17.32
CA PHE A 172 7.77 20.03 16.62
C PHE A 172 7.40 18.64 17.13
N VAL A 173 7.79 17.64 16.33
CA VAL A 173 7.80 16.23 16.73
C VAL A 173 9.21 15.66 16.59
N VAL A 174 9.51 14.63 17.37
CA VAL A 174 10.73 13.83 17.26
C VAL A 174 10.37 12.37 17.07
N LEU A 175 10.91 11.79 15.99
CA LEU A 175 10.77 10.38 15.64
C LEU A 175 12.14 9.71 15.76
N LYS A 176 12.28 8.72 16.63
CA LYS A 176 13.50 7.91 16.72
C LYS A 176 13.48 6.78 15.71
N ALA A 177 14.56 6.63 14.94
CA ALA A 177 14.71 5.54 13.99
C ALA A 177 15.03 4.21 14.69
N GLU A 178 14.21 3.19 14.47
CA GLU A 178 14.39 1.83 15.02
C GLU A 178 15.28 0.94 14.12
N THR A 179 15.50 1.38 12.89
CA THR A 179 16.35 0.76 11.86
C THR A 179 16.95 1.85 10.97
N ASP A 180 17.86 1.49 10.06
CA ASP A 180 18.33 2.39 9.00
C ASP A 180 17.19 2.68 8.01
N LEU A 181 17.04 3.95 7.62
CA LEU A 181 15.90 4.45 6.85
C LEU A 181 16.31 5.49 5.80
N ILE A 182 15.67 5.43 4.63
CA ILE A 182 15.55 6.59 3.74
C ILE A 182 14.25 7.31 4.12
N ILE A 183 14.36 8.57 4.53
CA ILE A 183 13.21 9.42 4.86
C ILE A 183 12.91 10.33 3.68
N VAL A 184 11.62 10.53 3.41
CA VAL A 184 11.14 11.56 2.49
C VAL A 184 10.12 12.42 3.23
N THR A 185 10.30 13.74 3.16
CA THR A 185 9.35 14.71 3.72
C THR A 185 8.89 15.66 2.63
N SER A 186 7.58 15.89 2.52
CA SER A 186 6.98 16.85 1.60
C SER A 186 6.20 17.91 2.38
N SER A 187 6.57 19.18 2.23
CA SER A 187 5.75 20.28 2.73
C SER A 187 4.52 20.42 1.83
N CYS A 188 3.38 19.91 2.32
CA CYS A 188 2.15 19.78 1.56
C CYS A 188 1.75 21.10 0.87
N PRO A 189 1.49 21.10 -0.44
CA PRO A 189 1.15 22.30 -1.20
C PRO A 189 -0.33 22.70 -1.14
N GLN A 190 -1.17 22.01 -0.39
CA GLN A 190 -2.63 22.24 -0.35
C GLN A 190 -2.98 23.66 0.14
N ASP A 191 -3.64 24.43 -0.71
CA ASP A 191 -4.10 25.81 -0.48
C ASP A 191 -5.59 26.03 -0.83
N MET A 192 -6.29 24.99 -1.27
CA MET A 192 -7.73 25.00 -1.60
C MET A 192 -8.61 24.37 -0.50
N ALA A 193 -8.00 23.87 0.58
CA ALA A 193 -8.66 23.21 1.69
C ALA A 193 -8.00 23.65 3.01
N PRO A 194 -8.65 23.45 4.17
CA PRO A 194 -8.13 23.94 5.46
C PRO A 194 -6.87 23.20 5.97
N VAL A 195 -6.12 22.50 5.12
CA VAL A 195 -4.97 21.64 5.51
C VAL A 195 -3.76 22.44 6.01
N ASN A 196 -3.38 23.55 5.37
CA ASN A 196 -2.15 24.30 5.74
C ASN A 196 -2.46 25.67 6.39
N GLY A 197 -3.65 25.84 6.95
CA GLY A 197 -4.14 27.18 7.31
C GLY A 197 -4.29 28.13 6.10
N GLY A 198 -4.39 27.57 4.89
CA GLY A 198 -4.56 28.31 3.64
C GLY A 198 -3.27 28.80 2.99
N GLN A 199 -2.10 28.68 3.64
CA GLN A 199 -0.82 29.12 3.07
C GLN A 199 0.29 28.09 3.30
N PRO A 200 0.68 27.33 2.26
CA PRO A 200 1.86 26.47 2.33
C PRO A 200 3.12 27.28 2.64
N THR A 201 3.88 26.80 3.62
CA THR A 201 5.11 27.40 4.15
C THR A 201 6.23 26.36 4.26
N ASP A 202 7.44 26.82 4.54
CA ASP A 202 8.58 25.94 4.77
C ASP A 202 8.42 25.16 6.08
N CYS A 203 9.06 23.99 6.16
CA CYS A 203 9.21 23.25 7.40
C CYS A 203 10.69 22.89 7.59
N GLU A 204 11.16 22.84 8.83
CA GLU A 204 12.54 22.50 9.15
C GLU A 204 12.66 21.05 9.60
N TYR A 205 13.80 20.43 9.31
CA TYR A 205 14.13 19.10 9.83
C TYR A 205 15.54 19.07 10.44
N GLY A 206 15.73 18.21 11.42
CA GLY A 206 17.02 17.97 12.07
C GLY A 206 17.24 16.48 12.29
N ILE A 207 18.50 16.05 12.20
CA ILE A 207 18.91 14.69 12.53
C ILE A 207 19.93 14.81 13.67
N SER A 208 19.72 14.06 14.75
CA SER A 208 20.60 14.07 15.93
C SER A 208 20.78 12.66 16.51
N GLY A 209 21.81 12.47 17.34
CA GLY A 209 22.17 11.16 17.92
C GLY A 209 23.60 10.75 17.54
N GLN A 210 24.22 9.90 18.38
CA GLN A 210 25.65 9.56 18.24
C GLN A 210 25.96 8.94 16.87
N GLN A 211 26.95 9.54 16.22
CA GLN A 211 27.56 9.11 14.99
C GLN A 211 28.85 8.37 15.36
N GLU A 212 28.88 7.04 15.30
CA GLU A 212 30.16 6.40 15.00
C GLU A 212 30.43 6.70 13.53
N ALA A 213 31.26 7.71 13.31
CA ALA A 213 31.57 8.21 11.99
C ALA A 213 32.36 7.16 11.19
N SER A 214 31.92 6.85 9.98
CA SER A 214 32.83 6.92 8.84
C SER A 214 32.07 7.17 7.53
N ALA A 215 32.68 7.97 6.65
CA ALA A 215 32.24 8.20 5.29
C ALA A 215 32.16 6.90 4.46
N ASP A 216 32.83 5.83 4.89
CA ASP A 216 32.81 4.51 4.24
C ASP A 216 31.43 3.85 4.27
N ILE A 217 30.58 4.21 5.23
CA ILE A 217 29.26 3.59 5.41
C ILE A 217 28.22 4.16 4.42
N MET A 218 28.31 5.44 4.04
CA MET A 218 27.49 6.01 2.97
C MET A 218 27.79 5.31 1.64
N THR A 219 29.08 5.03 1.40
CA THR A 219 29.53 4.22 0.27
C THR A 219 29.00 2.79 0.35
N GLN A 220 29.04 2.13 1.52
CA GLN A 220 28.51 0.77 1.70
C GLN A 220 26.99 0.66 1.55
N ILE A 221 26.22 1.67 1.97
CA ILE A 221 24.75 1.67 1.77
C ILE A 221 24.40 1.95 0.33
N LEU A 222 25.04 2.91 -0.33
CA LEU A 222 24.88 3.10 -1.77
C LEU A 222 25.28 1.83 -2.53
N GLN A 223 26.34 1.14 -2.10
CA GLN A 223 26.71 -0.18 -2.61
C GLN A 223 25.68 -1.27 -2.27
N THR A 224 24.95 -1.20 -1.15
CA THR A 224 23.89 -2.16 -0.79
C THR A 224 22.63 -1.93 -1.62
N ILE A 225 22.24 -0.66 -1.84
CA ILE A 225 21.18 -0.25 -2.76
C ILE A 225 21.51 -0.74 -4.18
N SER A 226 22.78 -0.61 -4.60
CA SER A 226 23.26 -1.03 -5.92
C SER A 226 23.44 -2.55 -6.08
N SER A 227 23.84 -3.27 -5.02
CA SER A 227 24.24 -4.68 -5.10
C SER A 227 23.13 -5.69 -4.83
N SER A 228 21.94 -5.26 -4.38
CA SER A 228 20.79 -6.17 -4.26
C SER A 228 20.29 -6.57 -5.66
N HIS A 229 20.91 -7.64 -6.14
CA HIS A 229 20.69 -8.30 -7.40
C HIS A 229 19.23 -8.29 -7.83
N ARG A 230 18.97 -7.70 -9.01
CA ARG A 230 17.79 -7.98 -9.85
C ARG A 230 17.72 -9.47 -10.17
N ARG A 231 17.23 -10.29 -9.24
CA ARG A 231 16.60 -11.55 -9.63
C ARG A 231 15.30 -11.16 -10.32
N ARG A 232 15.19 -11.44 -11.63
CA ARG A 232 13.87 -11.55 -12.29
C ARG A 232 13.02 -12.46 -11.40
N ARG A 233 12.10 -11.85 -10.64
CA ARG A 233 11.31 -12.59 -9.66
C ARG A 233 10.43 -13.55 -10.45
N ARG A 234 10.70 -14.85 -10.31
CA ARG A 234 9.83 -15.89 -10.84
C ARG A 234 8.59 -15.92 -9.94
N VAL A 235 7.51 -15.27 -10.37
CA VAL A 235 6.21 -15.42 -9.72
C VAL A 235 5.71 -16.81 -10.05
N LYS A 236 5.41 -17.61 -9.03
CA LYS A 236 4.68 -18.86 -9.20
C LYS A 236 3.19 -18.51 -9.11
N VAL A 237 2.44 -18.84 -10.15
CA VAL A 237 0.99 -18.68 -10.19
C VAL A 237 0.37 -20.06 -10.10
N ALA A 238 -0.57 -20.25 -9.17
CA ALA A 238 -1.39 -21.44 -9.09
C ALA A 238 -2.77 -21.07 -9.66
N LEU A 239 -3.21 -21.80 -10.69
CA LEU A 239 -4.55 -21.66 -11.25
C LEU A 239 -5.37 -22.86 -10.82
N THR A 240 -6.47 -22.60 -10.14
CA THR A 240 -7.40 -23.60 -9.64
C THR A 240 -8.80 -23.29 -10.14
N PHE A 241 -9.54 -24.31 -10.55
CA PHE A 241 -10.89 -24.17 -11.09
C PHE A 241 -11.87 -25.04 -10.32
N ASP A 242 -12.92 -24.43 -9.81
CA ASP A 242 -14.00 -25.16 -9.15
C ASP A 242 -15.05 -25.57 -10.19
N PHE A 243 -15.15 -26.88 -10.44
CA PHE A 243 -16.15 -27.42 -11.36
C PHE A 243 -17.36 -27.92 -10.58
N ASP A 244 -18.12 -26.99 -10.02
CA ASP A 244 -19.30 -27.34 -9.21
C ASP A 244 -20.53 -27.63 -10.03
N ALA A 245 -20.69 -26.94 -11.17
CA ALA A 245 -21.93 -26.97 -11.94
C ALA A 245 -23.15 -26.90 -10.99
N VAL A 246 -24.16 -27.73 -11.23
CA VAL A 246 -25.41 -27.77 -10.43
C VAL A 246 -25.17 -28.01 -8.93
N SER A 247 -24.07 -28.65 -8.53
CA SER A 247 -23.82 -29.00 -7.12
C SER A 247 -23.65 -27.79 -6.19
N HIS A 248 -23.33 -26.60 -6.75
CA HIS A 248 -23.25 -25.36 -5.97
C HIS A 248 -24.59 -25.01 -5.31
N TRP A 249 -25.68 -25.03 -6.09
CA TRP A 249 -27.02 -24.67 -5.65
C TRP A 249 -27.72 -25.78 -4.86
N LEU A 250 -27.22 -27.02 -4.96
CA LEU A 250 -27.66 -28.13 -4.09
C LEU A 250 -26.93 -28.15 -2.74
N GLY A 251 -25.78 -27.48 -2.64
CA GLY A 251 -24.94 -27.44 -1.46
C GLY A 251 -24.95 -26.08 -0.77
N THR A 252 -23.78 -25.47 -0.62
CA THR A 252 -23.58 -24.17 0.06
C THR A 252 -24.37 -23.01 -0.52
N GLY A 253 -24.74 -23.07 -1.81
CA GLY A 253 -25.53 -22.06 -2.50
C GLY A 253 -27.04 -22.33 -2.51
N CYS A 254 -27.52 -23.32 -1.74
CA CYS A 254 -28.94 -23.62 -1.63
C CYS A 254 -29.68 -22.47 -0.92
N HIS A 255 -30.65 -21.87 -1.59
CA HIS A 255 -31.48 -20.78 -1.08
C HIS A 255 -32.93 -20.92 -1.58
N PRO A 256 -33.95 -20.51 -0.79
CA PRO A 256 -35.35 -20.53 -1.22
C PRO A 256 -35.64 -19.75 -2.52
N ASP A 257 -34.84 -18.72 -2.81
CA ASP A 257 -35.02 -17.87 -4.00
C ASP A 257 -34.32 -18.42 -5.26
N ASN A 258 -33.61 -19.54 -5.15
CA ASN A 258 -32.99 -20.18 -6.31
C ASN A 258 -34.08 -20.59 -7.30
N ASN A 259 -33.89 -20.21 -8.56
CA ASN A 259 -34.87 -20.42 -9.62
C ASN A 259 -34.26 -21.23 -10.77
N MET A 260 -35.07 -21.50 -11.80
CA MET A 260 -34.64 -22.33 -12.93
C MET A 260 -33.43 -21.77 -13.70
N ALA A 261 -33.20 -20.45 -13.67
CA ALA A 261 -32.03 -19.86 -14.31
C ALA A 261 -30.72 -20.23 -13.60
N ASP A 262 -30.74 -20.39 -12.28
CA ASP A 262 -29.59 -20.83 -11.49
C ASP A 262 -29.17 -22.25 -11.86
N TYR A 263 -30.14 -23.17 -11.87
CA TYR A 263 -29.90 -24.55 -12.28
C TYR A 263 -29.51 -24.66 -13.76
N SER A 264 -30.14 -23.87 -14.63
CA SER A 264 -29.77 -23.78 -16.05
C SER A 264 -28.31 -23.33 -16.23
N SER A 265 -27.87 -22.35 -15.44
CA SER A 265 -26.47 -21.89 -15.42
C SER A 265 -25.52 -23.01 -14.99
N GLY A 266 -25.91 -23.82 -14.00
CA GLY A 266 -25.18 -25.01 -13.59
C GLY A 266 -25.06 -26.08 -14.68
N ILE A 267 -26.16 -26.37 -15.38
CA ILE A 267 -26.17 -27.30 -16.51
C ILE A 267 -25.27 -26.78 -17.64
N PHE A 268 -25.37 -25.50 -17.96
CA PHE A 268 -24.52 -24.86 -18.97
C PHE A 268 -23.03 -24.90 -18.57
N ALA A 269 -22.71 -24.66 -17.31
CA ALA A 269 -21.34 -24.79 -16.81
C ALA A 269 -20.80 -26.22 -16.97
N GLY A 270 -21.65 -27.22 -16.67
CA GLY A 270 -21.39 -28.66 -16.84
C GLY A 270 -21.11 -29.09 -18.28
N GLN A 271 -21.95 -28.65 -19.21
CA GLN A 271 -21.93 -29.11 -20.60
C GLN A 271 -21.05 -28.25 -21.52
N VAL A 272 -20.91 -26.97 -21.22
CA VAL A 272 -20.29 -25.98 -22.13
C VAL A 272 -19.16 -25.22 -21.44
N GLY A 273 -19.39 -24.71 -20.23
CA GLY A 273 -18.43 -23.83 -19.53
C GLY A 273 -17.08 -24.51 -19.28
N ALA A 274 -17.09 -25.67 -18.61
CA ALA A 274 -15.88 -26.41 -18.29
C ALA A 274 -15.14 -26.91 -19.54
N VAL A 275 -15.85 -27.35 -20.58
CA VAL A 275 -15.26 -27.77 -21.86
C VAL A 275 -14.54 -26.62 -22.56
N ARG A 276 -15.15 -25.42 -22.58
CA ARG A 276 -14.54 -24.21 -23.16
C ARG A 276 -13.30 -23.79 -22.39
N LEU A 277 -13.37 -23.80 -21.06
CA LEU A 277 -12.23 -23.48 -20.21
C LEU A 277 -11.09 -24.47 -20.42
N LEU A 278 -11.39 -25.77 -20.50
CA LEU A 278 -10.40 -26.80 -20.82
C LEU A 278 -9.77 -26.58 -22.21
N THR A 279 -10.57 -26.21 -23.21
CA THR A 279 -10.08 -25.87 -24.55
C THR A 279 -9.12 -24.68 -24.52
N LEU A 280 -9.45 -23.65 -23.73
CA LEU A 280 -8.58 -22.49 -23.52
C LEU A 280 -7.25 -22.89 -22.87
N LEU A 281 -7.29 -23.73 -21.82
CA LEU A 281 -6.09 -24.21 -21.14
C LEU A 281 -5.21 -25.05 -22.07
N LYS A 282 -5.81 -25.91 -22.92
CA LYS A 282 -5.10 -26.68 -23.94
C LYS A 282 -4.44 -25.76 -24.97
N LYS A 283 -5.15 -24.75 -25.46
CA LYS A 283 -4.60 -23.73 -26.37
C LYS A 283 -3.36 -23.03 -25.81
N HIS A 284 -3.30 -22.84 -24.49
CA HIS A 284 -2.18 -22.20 -23.81
C HIS A 284 -1.11 -23.19 -23.28
N GLY A 285 -1.24 -24.50 -23.51
CA GLY A 285 -0.26 -25.50 -23.09
C GLY A 285 -0.12 -25.61 -21.56
N ILE A 286 -1.21 -25.35 -20.83
CA ILE A 286 -1.27 -25.39 -19.36
C ILE A 286 -2.38 -26.28 -18.81
N ALA A 287 -3.07 -27.05 -19.66
CA ALA A 287 -4.17 -27.93 -19.22
C ALA A 287 -3.73 -28.97 -18.18
N ASP A 288 -2.48 -29.43 -18.26
CA ASP A 288 -1.83 -30.38 -17.35
C ASP A 288 -1.17 -29.72 -16.12
N LYS A 289 -1.26 -28.39 -15.99
CA LYS A 289 -0.53 -27.59 -14.97
C LYS A 289 -1.46 -26.81 -14.05
N VAL A 290 -2.72 -27.22 -13.98
CA VAL A 290 -3.76 -26.59 -13.16
C VAL A 290 -4.45 -27.64 -12.30
N THR A 291 -5.13 -27.18 -11.27
CA THR A 291 -5.92 -28.04 -10.38
C THR A 291 -7.40 -27.79 -10.63
N TRP A 292 -8.19 -28.86 -10.71
CA TRP A 292 -9.64 -28.79 -10.79
C TRP A 292 -10.26 -29.43 -9.56
N SER A 293 -11.12 -28.69 -8.85
CA SER A 293 -11.90 -29.20 -7.72
C SER A 293 -13.23 -29.75 -8.23
N LEU A 294 -13.47 -31.05 -8.10
CA LEU A 294 -14.69 -31.71 -8.59
C LEU A 294 -15.50 -32.30 -7.43
N PRO A 295 -16.75 -31.84 -7.23
CA PRO A 295 -17.72 -32.53 -6.38
C PRO A 295 -18.20 -33.84 -7.00
N GLY A 296 -18.48 -34.85 -6.16
CA GLY A 296 -18.97 -36.16 -6.59
C GLY A 296 -20.25 -36.08 -7.45
N HIS A 297 -21.19 -35.23 -7.06
CA HIS A 297 -22.40 -34.97 -7.84
C HIS A 297 -22.08 -34.46 -9.25
N THR A 298 -21.10 -33.57 -9.40
CA THR A 298 -20.68 -33.07 -10.73
C THR A 298 -20.10 -34.19 -11.58
N ILE A 299 -19.29 -35.06 -10.99
CA ILE A 299 -18.69 -36.20 -11.69
C ILE A 299 -19.79 -37.15 -12.19
N GLU A 300 -20.80 -37.42 -11.36
CA GLU A 300 -21.94 -38.28 -11.71
C GLU A 300 -22.84 -37.63 -12.78
N THR A 301 -23.05 -36.31 -12.69
CA THR A 301 -23.95 -35.57 -13.57
C THR A 301 -23.32 -35.27 -14.94
N PHE A 302 -22.01 -35.01 -14.99
CA PHE A 302 -21.26 -34.66 -16.21
C PHE A 302 -20.03 -35.55 -16.39
N PRO A 303 -20.22 -36.87 -16.53
CA PRO A 303 -19.12 -37.84 -16.51
C PRO A 303 -18.15 -37.65 -17.68
N GLU A 304 -18.63 -37.23 -18.85
CA GLU A 304 -17.80 -36.96 -20.01
C GLU A 304 -16.90 -35.73 -19.81
N THR A 305 -17.46 -34.64 -19.27
CA THR A 305 -16.69 -33.42 -18.98
C THR A 305 -15.67 -33.67 -17.86
N ALA A 306 -16.06 -34.38 -16.80
CA ALA A 306 -15.15 -34.75 -15.72
C ALA A 306 -14.00 -35.63 -16.25
N ARG A 307 -14.31 -36.61 -17.10
CA ARG A 307 -13.29 -37.45 -17.77
C ARG A 307 -12.36 -36.60 -18.64
N ALA A 308 -12.89 -35.65 -19.40
CA ALA A 308 -12.06 -34.78 -20.24
C ALA A 308 -11.06 -33.93 -19.42
N VAL A 309 -11.43 -33.51 -18.20
CA VAL A 309 -10.52 -32.85 -17.25
C VAL A 309 -9.43 -33.81 -16.79
N VAL A 310 -9.78 -35.03 -16.40
CA VAL A 310 -8.81 -36.07 -16.00
C VAL A 310 -7.84 -36.39 -17.15
N ASP A 311 -8.37 -36.63 -18.35
CA ASP A 311 -7.60 -36.96 -19.56
C ASP A 311 -6.66 -35.83 -20.00
N SER A 312 -6.87 -34.61 -19.51
CA SER A 312 -5.97 -33.47 -19.76
C SER A 312 -4.68 -33.51 -18.96
N GLY A 313 -4.59 -34.38 -17.96
CA GLY A 313 -3.45 -34.47 -17.05
C GLY A 313 -3.48 -33.45 -15.90
N ALA A 314 -4.57 -32.70 -15.75
CA ALA A 314 -4.77 -31.79 -14.63
C ALA A 314 -4.80 -32.54 -13.29
N GLU A 315 -4.35 -31.88 -12.22
CA GLU A 315 -4.58 -32.35 -10.85
C GLU A 315 -6.08 -32.27 -10.53
N VAL A 316 -6.64 -33.33 -9.93
CA VAL A 316 -8.05 -33.36 -9.50
C VAL A 316 -8.14 -33.38 -7.99
N GLY A 317 -8.68 -32.30 -7.42
CA GLY A 317 -9.04 -32.18 -6.02
C GLY A 317 -10.47 -32.68 -5.78
N LEU A 318 -10.65 -33.54 -4.77
CA LEU A 318 -11.98 -34.03 -4.39
C LEU A 318 -12.66 -33.02 -3.46
N HIS A 319 -13.83 -32.51 -3.87
CA HIS A 319 -14.52 -31.40 -3.19
C HIS A 319 -15.89 -31.81 -2.60
N GLY A 320 -15.92 -32.92 -1.85
CA GLY A 320 -17.14 -33.49 -1.27
C GLY A 320 -18.09 -34.12 -2.32
N SER A 321 -19.29 -34.56 -1.91
CA SER A 321 -20.30 -35.12 -2.83
C SER A 321 -21.16 -34.00 -3.45
N THR A 322 -21.86 -33.25 -2.61
CA THR A 322 -22.30 -31.88 -2.86
C THR A 322 -21.53 -30.98 -1.91
N ARG A 323 -21.26 -29.70 -2.23
CA ARG A 323 -20.57 -28.75 -1.32
C ARG A 323 -21.33 -28.65 0.02
N THR A 324 -21.08 -29.56 0.94
CA THR A 324 -21.77 -29.67 2.23
C THR A 324 -20.89 -29.05 3.28
N LYS A 325 -21.48 -28.21 4.15
CA LYS A 325 -20.74 -27.54 5.22
C LYS A 325 -20.14 -28.59 6.16
N ALA A 326 -18.88 -28.42 6.54
CA ALA A 326 -18.18 -29.28 7.49
C ALA A 326 -18.74 -29.22 8.93
N SER A 327 -19.77 -28.39 9.20
CA SER A 327 -20.28 -28.13 10.55
C SER A 327 -21.42 -29.05 11.01
N ASN A 328 -21.76 -30.11 10.26
CA ASN A 328 -22.80 -31.07 10.65
C ASN A 328 -22.28 -32.53 10.66
N ARG A 329 -21.04 -32.74 11.13
CA ARG A 329 -20.58 -34.05 11.63
C ARG A 329 -20.09 -33.90 13.04
#